data_AF-A0A7T8GRB5-F1
#
_entry.id   AF-A0A7T8GRB5-F1
#
_cell.length_a   1.000
_cell.length_b   1.000
_cell.length_c   1.000
_cell.angle_alpha   90.00
_cell.angle_beta   90.00
_cell.angle_gamma   90.00
#
_symmetry.space_group_name_H-M   'P 1'
#
loop_
_entity.id
_entity.type
_entity.pdbx_description
1 polymer ?
#
loop_
_entity_poly.entity_id
_entity_poly.type
_entity_poly.pdbx_seq_one_letter_code
_entity_poly.pdbx_strand_id
1 'polypeptide(L)'
;SEATVFQAEVFAITQAVEAVLQLGKPSGDVKILSDSQSAIAAILNPLTTSSVVKECKETLLKAKSQKNIQLSYCKGHNDLIGNEFADFLAKSGTTSQNRKCVGISQSFIKKSLYDAFYKAWCRRYFNERTMAHTRGLLGKPNKKIVNLDRQKLRLLVQAYTGHGPFLAPFSKMEKLNCNLQRLQGRAADSRSPHQQMPCTIPRKI
;
A
#
# COMPACT_ATOMS: atom_id res chain seq x y z
N SER A 1 -15.76 1.19 7.01
CA SER A 1 -16.03 2.17 5.94
C SER A 1 -14.85 2.16 5.00
N GLU A 2 -15.07 1.84 3.73
CA GLU A 2 -14.02 1.71 2.70
C GLU A 2 -13.98 2.94 1.78
N ALA A 3 -14.12 4.12 2.41
CA ALA A 3 -14.02 5.39 1.71
C ALA A 3 -12.54 5.80 1.64
N THR A 4 -12.12 6.25 0.46
CA THR A 4 -10.82 6.91 0.32
C THR A 4 -10.86 8.30 0.96
N VAL A 5 -9.69 8.84 1.36
CA VAL A 5 -9.58 10.23 1.83
C VAL A 5 -10.23 11.18 0.81
N PHE A 6 -9.89 11.05 -0.47
CA PHE A 6 -10.48 11.84 -1.55
C PHE A 6 -12.02 11.80 -1.57
N GLN A 7 -12.63 10.62 -1.42
CA GLN A 7 -14.09 10.51 -1.37
C GLN A 7 -14.69 11.16 -0.12
N ALA A 8 -14.01 11.05 1.02
CA ALA A 8 -14.44 11.69 2.26
C ALA A 8 -14.39 13.22 2.12
N GLU A 9 -13.34 13.77 1.50
CA GLU A 9 -13.19 15.21 1.24
C GLU A 9 -14.30 15.75 0.33
N VAL A 10 -14.55 15.07 -0.80
CA VAL A 10 -15.62 15.48 -1.72
C VAL A 10 -16.99 15.38 -1.04
N PHE A 11 -17.22 14.32 -0.25
CA PHE A 11 -18.46 14.15 0.50
C PHE A 11 -18.63 15.24 1.57
N ALA A 12 -17.56 15.63 2.28
CA ALA A 12 -17.59 16.71 3.24
C ALA A 12 -17.99 18.05 2.59
N ILE A 13 -17.47 18.34 1.39
CA ILE A 13 -17.86 19.52 0.61
C ILE A 13 -19.34 19.44 0.23
N THR A 14 -19.85 18.28 -0.22
CA THR A 14 -21.28 18.09 -0.50
C THR A 14 -22.14 18.40 0.73
N GLN A 15 -21.79 17.84 1.90
CA GLN A 15 -22.50 18.09 3.14
C GLN A 15 -22.46 19.56 3.56
N ALA A 16 -21.33 20.24 3.36
CA ALA A 16 -21.21 21.67 3.63
C ALA A 16 -22.15 22.49 2.74
N VAL A 17 -22.25 22.17 1.45
CA VAL A 17 -23.18 22.82 0.51
C VAL A 17 -24.63 22.57 0.93
N GLU A 18 -24.98 21.34 1.29
CA GLU A 18 -26.34 21.01 1.76
C GLU A 18 -26.70 21.74 3.06
N ALA A 19 -25.77 21.83 4.01
CA ALA A 19 -25.96 22.61 5.22
C ALA A 19 -26.21 24.08 4.89
N VAL A 20 -25.46 24.64 3.93
CA VAL A 20 -25.70 26.01 3.45
C VAL A 20 -27.10 26.16 2.85
N LEU A 21 -27.63 25.18 2.13
CA LEU A 21 -28.99 25.22 1.61
C LEU A 21 -30.06 25.17 2.72
N GLN A 22 -29.80 24.42 3.80
CA GLN A 22 -30.71 24.28 4.93
C GLN A 22 -30.72 25.51 5.85
N LEU A 23 -29.63 26.28 5.90
CA LEU A 23 -29.64 27.58 6.55
C LEU A 23 -30.67 28.46 5.82
N GLY A 24 -31.68 28.97 6.54
CA GLY A 24 -32.65 29.95 6.00
C GLY A 24 -31.94 31.18 5.40
N LYS A 25 -32.65 32.05 4.65
CA LYS A 25 -32.08 33.19 3.89
C LYS A 25 -30.86 33.83 4.59
N PRO A 26 -29.62 33.47 4.21
CA PRO A 26 -28.44 34.17 4.69
C PRO A 26 -28.36 35.44 3.87
N SER A 27 -28.32 36.57 4.55
CA SER A 27 -28.09 37.89 3.95
C SER A 27 -26.62 37.99 3.55
N GLY A 28 -26.16 37.25 2.54
CA GLY A 28 -24.79 37.43 2.04
C GLY A 28 -24.16 36.26 1.29
N ASP A 29 -22.96 36.54 0.77
CA ASP A 29 -22.09 35.62 0.08
C ASP A 29 -21.55 34.56 1.04
N VAL A 30 -21.65 33.28 0.65
CA VAL A 30 -21.16 32.15 1.45
C VAL A 30 -19.87 31.62 0.86
N LYS A 31 -18.84 31.48 1.70
CA LYS A 31 -17.55 30.90 1.29
C LYS A 31 -17.32 29.57 1.99
N ILE A 32 -17.16 28.52 1.20
CA ILE A 32 -16.75 27.18 1.66
C ILE A 32 -15.24 27.06 1.46
N LEU A 33 -14.54 26.76 2.54
CA LEU A 33 -13.10 26.56 2.55
C LEU A 33 -12.80 25.07 2.69
N SER A 34 -11.90 24.56 1.86
CA SER A 34 -11.38 23.18 1.96
C SER A 34 -9.87 23.19 1.74
N ASP A 35 -9.15 22.37 2.50
CA ASP A 35 -7.72 22.14 2.34
C ASP A 35 -7.38 21.02 1.35
N SER A 36 -8.39 20.33 0.82
CA SER A 36 -8.23 19.32 -0.22
C SER A 36 -8.20 19.96 -1.60
N GLN A 37 -6.99 20.36 -2.04
CA GLN A 37 -6.77 20.83 -3.42
C GLN A 37 -7.27 19.81 -4.45
N SER A 38 -7.08 18.52 -4.17
CA SER A 38 -7.52 17.44 -5.05
C SER A 38 -9.04 17.39 -5.21
N ALA A 39 -9.81 17.56 -4.13
CA ALA A 39 -11.26 17.59 -4.18
C ALA A 39 -11.75 18.84 -4.93
N ILE A 40 -11.19 20.01 -4.62
CA ILE A 40 -11.52 21.26 -5.32
C ILE A 40 -11.24 21.13 -6.82
N ALA A 41 -10.05 20.66 -7.20
CA ALA A 41 -9.69 20.48 -8.60
C ALA A 41 -10.63 19.50 -9.31
N ALA A 42 -11.04 18.40 -8.66
CA ALA A 42 -11.98 17.45 -9.23
C ALA A 42 -13.39 18.03 -9.42
N ILE A 43 -13.86 18.85 -8.47
CA ILE A 43 -15.16 19.52 -8.55
C ILE A 43 -15.16 20.63 -9.61
N LEU A 44 -14.04 21.34 -9.79
CA LEU A 44 -13.93 22.40 -10.79
C LEU A 44 -13.65 21.87 -12.20
N ASN A 45 -13.05 20.68 -12.33
CA ASN A 45 -12.78 20.08 -13.64
C ASN A 45 -14.10 19.77 -14.36
N PRO A 46 -14.38 20.28 -15.58
CA PRO A 46 -15.63 20.01 -16.29
C PRO A 46 -15.87 18.52 -16.56
N LEU A 47 -14.80 17.75 -16.79
CA LEU A 47 -14.87 16.33 -17.11
C LEU A 47 -14.60 15.50 -15.85
N THR A 48 -15.62 14.77 -15.37
CA THR A 48 -15.47 13.84 -14.26
C THR A 48 -16.22 12.53 -14.51
N THR A 49 -15.57 11.42 -14.21
CA THR A 49 -16.14 10.07 -14.26
C THR A 49 -16.56 9.56 -12.88
N SER A 50 -16.15 10.24 -11.81
CA SER A 50 -16.48 9.86 -10.43
C SER A 50 -17.91 10.26 -10.09
N SER A 51 -18.74 9.29 -9.68
CA SER A 51 -20.12 9.52 -9.26
C SER A 51 -20.21 10.49 -8.08
N VAL A 52 -19.36 10.33 -7.07
CA VAL A 52 -19.32 11.20 -5.86
C VAL A 52 -19.01 12.66 -6.24
N VAL A 53 -18.15 12.87 -7.23
CA VAL A 53 -17.83 14.23 -7.71
C VAL A 53 -18.98 14.80 -8.54
N LYS A 54 -19.67 13.97 -9.35
CA LYS A 54 -20.87 14.42 -10.09
C LYS A 54 -21.97 14.86 -9.14
N GLU A 55 -22.26 14.06 -8.12
CA GLU A 55 -23.25 14.38 -7.08
C GLU A 55 -22.90 15.70 -6.38
N CYS A 56 -21.64 15.86 -5.95
CA CYS A 56 -21.17 17.11 -5.34
C CYS A 56 -21.37 18.33 -6.26
N LYS A 57 -21.03 18.21 -7.55
CA LYS A 57 -21.24 19.28 -8.53
C LYS A 57 -22.71 19.63 -8.72
N GLU A 58 -23.57 18.62 -8.84
CA GLU A 58 -25.01 18.84 -9.00
C GLU A 58 -25.59 19.58 -7.79
N THR A 59 -25.20 19.17 -6.58
CA THR A 59 -25.58 19.84 -5.34
C THR A 59 -25.04 21.29 -5.29
N LEU A 60 -23.78 21.51 -5.67
CA LEU A 60 -23.18 22.85 -5.74
C LEU A 60 -23.87 23.75 -6.78
N LEU A 61 -24.22 23.23 -7.95
CA LEU A 61 -24.93 23.97 -8.98
C LEU A 61 -26.34 24.35 -8.54
N LYS A 62 -27.07 23.41 -7.91
CA LYS A 62 -28.38 23.68 -7.30
C LYS A 62 -28.29 24.76 -6.22
N ALA A 63 -27.22 24.75 -5.43
CA ALA A 63 -27.03 25.74 -4.38
C ALA A 63 -26.66 27.12 -4.94
N LYS A 64 -25.86 27.17 -6.02
CA LYS A 64 -25.48 28.42 -6.70
C LYS A 64 -26.65 29.13 -7.38
N SER A 65 -27.73 28.44 -7.74
CA SER A 65 -28.92 29.11 -8.27
C SER A 65 -29.74 29.83 -7.20
N GLN A 66 -29.51 29.53 -5.92
CA GLN A 66 -30.23 30.10 -4.79
C GLN A 66 -29.40 31.11 -3.99
N LYS A 67 -28.08 30.91 -3.91
CA LYS A 67 -27.15 31.70 -3.09
C LYS A 67 -25.82 31.87 -3.81
N ASN A 68 -25.14 32.99 -3.56
CA ASN A 68 -23.77 33.16 -4.04
C ASN A 68 -22.81 32.33 -3.17
N ILE A 69 -22.39 31.16 -3.68
CA ILE A 69 -21.50 30.24 -2.98
C ILE A 69 -20.15 30.16 -3.70
N GLN A 70 -19.08 30.46 -2.97
CA GLN A 70 -17.71 30.32 -3.44
C GLN A 70 -17.02 29.14 -2.75
N LEU A 71 -16.47 28.22 -3.54
CA LEU A 71 -15.56 27.18 -3.04
C LEU A 71 -14.12 27.68 -3.20
N SER A 72 -13.32 27.64 -2.14
CA SER A 72 -11.93 28.13 -2.17
C SER A 72 -11.00 27.22 -1.37
N TYR A 73 -9.74 27.20 -1.81
CA TYR A 73 -8.69 26.49 -1.10
C TYR A 73 -8.27 27.27 0.15
N CYS A 74 -8.11 26.56 1.28
CA CYS A 74 -7.38 27.05 2.44
C CYS A 74 -6.17 26.16 2.70
N LYS A 75 -5.08 26.73 3.20
CA LYS A 75 -3.91 25.93 3.54
C LYS A 75 -4.18 25.17 4.84
N GLY A 76 -4.00 23.85 4.84
CA GLY A 76 -4.05 23.05 6.05
C GLY A 76 -2.92 23.42 7.02
N HIS A 77 -3.19 23.32 8.32
CA HIS A 77 -2.21 23.57 9.41
C HIS A 77 -1.59 24.97 9.42
N ASN A 78 -2.39 25.99 9.13
CA ASN A 78 -1.97 27.38 9.06
C ASN A 78 -2.73 28.25 10.10
N ASP A 79 -3.08 27.67 11.26
CA ASP A 79 -3.80 28.28 12.39
C ASP A 79 -5.20 28.83 12.08
N LEU A 80 -5.83 28.34 11.00
CA LEU A 80 -7.22 28.68 10.71
C LEU A 80 -8.11 27.80 11.58
N ILE A 81 -8.53 28.35 12.73
CA ILE A 81 -9.26 27.65 13.80
C ILE A 81 -10.41 26.79 13.25
N GLY A 82 -11.15 27.29 12.25
CA GLY A 82 -12.23 26.55 11.62
C GLY A 82 -11.79 25.27 10.88
N ASN A 83 -10.63 25.29 10.21
CA ASN A 83 -10.09 24.11 9.53
C ASN A 83 -9.63 23.06 10.54
N GLU A 84 -8.92 23.49 11.59
CA GLU A 84 -8.45 22.58 12.65
C GLU A 84 -9.61 21.92 13.39
N PHE A 85 -10.68 22.68 13.64
CA PHE A 85 -11.90 22.14 14.22
C PHE A 85 -12.58 21.15 13.28
N ALA A 86 -12.64 21.45 11.97
CA ALA A 86 -13.16 20.51 10.96
C ALA A 86 -12.35 19.21 10.91
N ASP A 87 -11.02 19.28 10.94
CA ASP A 87 -10.12 18.12 10.99
C ASP A 87 -10.32 17.29 12.25
N PHE A 88 -10.48 17.96 13.40
CA PHE A 88 -10.75 17.31 14.67
C PHE A 88 -12.09 16.55 14.64
N LEU A 89 -13.14 17.17 14.09
CA LEU A 89 -14.44 16.53 13.91
C LEU A 89 -14.38 15.36 12.91
N ALA A 90 -13.66 15.51 11.80
CA ALA A 90 -13.47 14.45 10.81
C ALA A 90 -12.79 13.22 11.43
N LYS A 91 -11.72 13.43 12.21
CA LYS A 91 -11.02 12.37 12.96
C LYS A 91 -11.95 11.69 13.95
N SER A 92 -12.70 12.47 14.74
CA SER A 92 -13.65 11.95 15.72
C SER A 92 -14.79 11.16 15.07
N GLY A 93 -15.21 11.56 13.86
CA GLY A 93 -16.22 10.86 13.08
C GLY A 93 -15.80 9.47 12.61
N THR A 94 -14.49 9.19 12.50
CA THR A 94 -14.01 7.87 12.02
C THR A 94 -14.38 6.72 12.96
N THR A 95 -14.49 7.00 14.26
CA THR A 95 -14.84 6.03 15.31
C THR A 95 -16.34 6.00 15.63
N SER A 96 -17.13 6.90 15.04
CA SER A 96 -18.58 6.94 15.25
C SER A 96 -19.29 5.74 14.64
N GLN A 97 -20.39 5.31 15.25
CA GLN A 97 -21.26 4.25 14.74
C GLN A 97 -22.12 4.73 13.56
N ASN A 98 -22.45 6.03 13.51
CA ASN A 98 -23.27 6.64 12.46
C ASN A 98 -22.44 7.01 11.21
N ARG A 99 -21.83 6.02 10.58
CA ARG A 99 -21.02 6.23 9.36
C ARG A 99 -21.93 6.38 8.15
N LYS A 100 -21.84 7.52 7.46
CA LYS A 100 -22.41 7.68 6.12
C LYS A 100 -21.64 6.79 5.14
N CYS A 101 -22.36 6.02 4.34
CA CYS A 101 -21.77 5.17 3.32
C CYS A 101 -21.51 6.01 2.07
N VAL A 102 -20.24 6.26 1.77
CA VAL A 102 -19.83 6.74 0.45
C VAL A 102 -19.56 5.51 -0.41
N GLY A 103 -19.96 5.55 -1.69
CA GLY A 103 -19.82 4.41 -2.60
C GLY A 103 -18.40 3.82 -2.63
N ILE A 104 -18.29 2.53 -2.94
CA ILE A 104 -17.02 1.80 -2.91
C ILE A 104 -16.05 2.39 -3.93
N SER A 105 -14.84 2.73 -3.50
CA SER A 105 -13.82 3.25 -4.42
C SER A 105 -13.30 2.18 -5.37
N GLN A 106 -12.97 2.57 -6.60
CA GLN A 106 -12.31 1.67 -7.56
C GLN A 106 -10.96 1.15 -7.01
N SER A 107 -10.24 1.99 -6.26
CA SER A 107 -8.97 1.61 -5.64
C SER A 107 -9.15 0.47 -4.63
N PHE A 108 -10.24 0.52 -3.86
CA PHE A 108 -10.59 -0.52 -2.92
C PHE A 108 -10.93 -1.82 -3.64
N ILE A 109 -11.77 -1.76 -4.67
CA ILE A 109 -12.13 -2.95 -5.47
C ILE A 109 -10.88 -3.61 -6.06
N LYS A 110 -9.99 -2.81 -6.68
CA LYS A 110 -8.73 -3.31 -7.25
C LYS A 110 -7.84 -3.95 -6.20
N LYS A 111 -7.72 -3.33 -5.03
CA LYS A 111 -6.94 -3.86 -3.90
C LYS A 111 -7.53 -5.18 -3.39
N SER A 112 -8.83 -5.22 -3.13
CA SER A 112 -9.53 -6.41 -2.64
C SER A 112 -9.42 -7.58 -3.61
N LEU A 113 -9.56 -7.31 -4.91
CA LEU A 113 -9.35 -8.31 -5.96
C LEU A 113 -7.90 -8.80 -5.97
N TYR A 114 -6.93 -7.90 -5.89
CA TYR A 114 -5.52 -8.24 -5.81
C TYR A 114 -5.20 -9.10 -4.59
N ASP A 115 -5.73 -8.73 -3.42
CA ASP A 115 -5.51 -9.43 -2.16
C ASP A 115 -6.14 -10.83 -2.20
N ALA A 116 -7.34 -10.96 -2.77
CA ALA A 116 -7.98 -12.26 -2.99
C ALA A 116 -7.15 -13.16 -3.92
N PHE A 117 -6.69 -12.62 -5.05
CA PHE A 117 -5.81 -13.32 -5.98
C PHE A 117 -4.51 -13.74 -5.30
N TYR A 118 -3.86 -12.82 -4.58
CA TYR A 118 -2.58 -13.08 -3.94
C TYR A 118 -2.70 -14.12 -2.82
N LYS A 119 -3.78 -14.10 -2.04
CA LYS A 119 -4.09 -15.15 -1.05
C LYS A 119 -4.28 -16.51 -1.71
N ALA A 120 -5.05 -16.59 -2.79
CA ALA A 120 -5.25 -17.83 -3.54
C ALA A 120 -3.92 -18.35 -4.12
N TRP A 121 -3.10 -17.46 -4.65
CA TRP A 121 -1.78 -17.80 -5.18
C TRP A 121 -0.84 -18.32 -4.09
N CYS A 122 -0.74 -17.64 -2.95
CA CYS A 122 0.04 -18.11 -1.80
C CYS A 122 -0.43 -19.50 -1.34
N ARG A 123 -1.74 -19.70 -1.22
CA ARG A 123 -2.30 -21.00 -0.82
C ARG A 123 -1.87 -22.11 -1.76
N ARG A 124 -1.99 -21.90 -3.08
CA ARG A 124 -1.54 -22.87 -4.08
C ARG A 124 -0.03 -23.11 -4.00
N TYR A 125 0.75 -22.05 -3.90
CA TYR A 125 2.21 -22.09 -3.88
C TYR A 125 2.79 -22.86 -2.69
N PHE A 126 2.17 -22.73 -1.50
CA PHE A 126 2.61 -23.45 -0.31
C PHE A 126 2.08 -24.90 -0.26
N ASN A 127 0.89 -25.16 -0.81
CA ASN A 127 0.31 -26.51 -0.80
C ASN A 127 0.86 -27.43 -1.89
N GLU A 128 1.53 -26.88 -2.91
CA GLU A 128 2.09 -27.67 -4.01
C GLU A 128 3.33 -28.47 -3.59
N ARG A 129 3.35 -29.79 -3.81
CA ARG A 129 4.46 -30.65 -3.34
C ARG A 129 5.75 -30.43 -4.15
N THR A 130 5.62 -30.11 -5.44
CA THR A 130 6.74 -30.04 -6.40
C THR A 130 7.55 -28.73 -6.32
N MET A 131 7.04 -27.69 -5.65
CA MET A 131 7.64 -26.35 -5.66
C MET A 131 8.64 -26.09 -4.51
N ALA A 132 9.18 -27.13 -3.87
CA ALA A 132 10.07 -26.99 -2.71
C ALA A 132 11.33 -26.15 -3.02
N HIS A 133 11.99 -26.39 -4.16
CA HIS A 133 13.17 -25.61 -4.59
C HIS A 133 12.82 -24.15 -4.87
N THR A 134 11.71 -23.91 -5.57
CA THR A 134 11.21 -22.56 -5.87
C THR A 134 10.84 -21.81 -4.58
N ARG A 135 10.32 -22.52 -3.57
CA ARG A 135 10.05 -21.97 -2.23
C ARG A 135 11.32 -21.63 -1.47
N GLY A 136 12.36 -22.46 -1.54
CA GLY A 136 13.66 -22.13 -0.95
C GLY A 136 14.25 -20.84 -1.55
N LEU A 137 14.13 -20.69 -2.87
CA LEU A 137 14.67 -19.54 -3.60
C LEU A 137 13.87 -18.25 -3.39
N LEU A 138 12.53 -18.31 -3.46
CA LEU A 138 11.68 -17.12 -3.50
C LEU A 138 10.99 -16.83 -2.17
N GLY A 139 10.87 -17.83 -1.28
CA GLY A 139 10.13 -17.77 -0.02
C GLY A 139 8.61 -17.67 -0.22
N LYS A 140 8.16 -16.56 -0.79
CA LYS A 140 6.76 -16.26 -1.12
C LYS A 140 6.62 -15.96 -2.62
N PRO A 141 5.40 -16.11 -3.17
CA PRO A 141 5.17 -15.73 -4.55
C PRO A 141 5.42 -14.22 -4.75
N ASN A 142 6.20 -13.88 -5.76
CA ASN A 142 6.59 -12.50 -6.03
C ASN A 142 6.31 -12.14 -7.50
N LYS A 143 5.36 -11.25 -7.73
CA LYS A 143 5.00 -10.81 -9.10
C LYS A 143 6.18 -10.23 -9.87
N LYS A 144 7.10 -9.52 -9.20
CA LYS A 144 8.28 -8.94 -9.86
C LYS A 144 9.18 -10.02 -10.45
N ILE A 145 9.32 -11.13 -9.74
CA ILE A 145 10.17 -12.25 -10.14
C ILE A 145 9.52 -13.07 -11.26
N VAL A 146 8.20 -13.30 -11.17
CA VAL A 146 7.45 -13.97 -12.23
C VAL A 146 7.43 -13.16 -13.53
N ASN A 147 7.46 -11.83 -13.41
CA ASN A 147 7.50 -10.92 -14.56
C ASN A 147 8.92 -10.68 -15.10
N LEU A 148 9.96 -11.33 -14.55
CA LEU A 148 11.29 -11.26 -15.13
C LEU A 148 11.29 -11.92 -16.51
N ASP A 149 12.09 -11.36 -17.42
CA ASP A 149 12.37 -12.05 -18.67
C ASP A 149 13.08 -13.40 -18.42
N ARG A 150 13.00 -14.29 -19.40
CA ARG A 150 13.54 -15.66 -19.29
C ARG A 150 15.04 -15.68 -19.00
N GLN A 151 15.80 -14.70 -19.51
CA GLN A 151 17.25 -14.64 -19.32
C GLN A 151 17.60 -14.25 -17.88
N LYS A 152 16.95 -13.22 -17.33
CA LYS A 152 17.09 -12.78 -15.94
C LYS A 152 16.64 -13.86 -14.97
N LEU A 153 15.52 -14.52 -15.23
CA LEU A 153 15.05 -15.62 -14.39
C LEU A 153 16.05 -16.78 -14.40
N ARG A 154 16.60 -17.12 -15.57
CA ARG A 154 17.66 -18.14 -15.69
C ARG A 154 18.90 -17.76 -14.87
N LEU A 155 19.39 -16.53 -14.97
CA LEU A 155 20.56 -16.07 -14.21
C LEU A 155 20.31 -16.13 -12.70
N LEU A 156 19.13 -15.72 -12.26
CA LEU A 156 18.74 -15.76 -10.85
C LEU A 156 18.67 -17.20 -10.31
N VAL A 157 18.09 -18.12 -11.08
CA VAL A 157 18.06 -19.55 -10.72
C VAL A 157 19.48 -20.13 -10.70
N GLN A 158 20.30 -19.84 -11.70
CA GLN A 158 21.69 -20.32 -11.77
C GLN A 158 22.55 -19.79 -10.61
N ALA A 159 22.40 -18.52 -10.25
CA ALA A 159 23.11 -17.94 -9.11
C ALA A 159 22.70 -18.63 -7.79
N TYR A 160 21.41 -18.89 -7.61
CA TYR A 160 20.89 -19.55 -6.41
C TYR A 160 21.30 -21.03 -6.30
N THR A 161 21.23 -21.77 -7.41
CA THR A 161 21.63 -23.18 -7.41
C THR A 161 23.14 -23.38 -7.53
N GLY A 162 23.92 -22.30 -7.66
CA GLY A 162 25.37 -22.37 -7.84
C GLY A 162 25.81 -22.98 -9.16
N HIS A 163 25.04 -22.79 -10.24
CA HIS A 163 25.30 -23.33 -11.58
C HIS A 163 25.77 -22.26 -12.58
N GLY A 164 26.24 -22.70 -13.75
CA GLY A 164 26.64 -21.80 -14.85
C GLY A 164 27.89 -20.99 -14.51
N PRO A 165 27.98 -19.70 -14.87
CA PRO A 165 29.18 -18.88 -14.62
C PRO A 165 29.47 -18.67 -13.12
N PHE A 166 28.52 -19.02 -12.24
CA PHE A 166 28.63 -18.88 -10.78
C PHE A 166 29.24 -20.11 -10.08
N LEU A 167 29.62 -21.17 -10.81
CA LEU A 167 30.30 -22.35 -10.25
C LEU A 167 31.71 -22.04 -9.69
N ALA A 168 32.45 -21.12 -10.32
CA ALA A 168 33.84 -20.83 -9.96
C ALA A 168 34.01 -20.03 -8.65
N PRO A 169 33.14 -19.05 -8.31
CA PRO A 169 33.30 -18.28 -7.06
C PRO A 169 32.78 -18.99 -5.81
N PHE A 170 31.68 -19.78 -5.89
CA PHE A 170 31.08 -20.39 -4.69
C PHE A 170 31.98 -21.44 -4.04
N SER A 171 32.67 -22.27 -4.83
CA SER A 171 33.68 -23.22 -4.32
C SER A 171 34.87 -22.53 -3.64
N LYS A 172 35.16 -21.27 -3.98
CA LYS A 172 36.14 -20.42 -3.29
C LYS A 172 35.55 -19.77 -2.03
N MET A 173 34.30 -19.31 -2.05
CA MET A 173 33.63 -18.71 -0.88
C MET A 173 33.37 -19.72 0.24
N GLU A 174 33.00 -20.96 -0.09
CA GLU A 174 32.81 -22.03 0.90
C GLU A 174 34.14 -22.41 1.57
N LYS A 175 35.23 -22.46 0.79
CA LYS A 175 36.61 -22.59 1.31
C LYS A 175 37.04 -21.41 2.18
N LEU A 176 36.63 -20.18 1.83
CA LEU A 176 36.88 -18.98 2.65
C LEU A 176 36.14 -19.03 3.99
N ASN A 177 34.89 -19.52 4.03
CA ASN A 177 34.13 -19.69 5.26
C ASN A 177 34.71 -20.79 6.17
N CYS A 178 35.14 -21.93 5.58
CA CYS A 178 35.86 -22.96 6.33
C CYS A 178 37.23 -22.45 6.84
N ASN A 179 37.91 -21.59 6.09
CA ASN A 179 39.19 -20.99 6.51
C ASN A 179 39.00 -19.93 7.62
N LEU A 180 37.91 -19.15 7.59
CA LEU A 180 37.55 -18.22 8.66
C LEU A 180 37.22 -18.96 9.97
N GLN A 181 36.47 -20.07 9.90
CA GLN A 181 36.22 -20.92 11.06
C GLN A 181 37.50 -21.59 11.59
N ARG A 182 38.45 -21.96 10.71
CA ARG A 182 39.77 -22.48 11.10
C ARG A 182 40.68 -21.44 11.75
N LEU A 183 40.60 -20.18 11.32
CA LEU A 183 41.34 -19.07 11.91
C LEU A 183 40.74 -18.65 13.26
N GLN A 184 39.41 -18.65 13.38
CA GLN A 184 38.72 -18.38 14.65
C GLN A 184 38.88 -19.53 15.66
N GLY A 185 38.97 -20.78 15.21
CA GLY A 185 39.29 -21.94 16.05
C GLY A 185 40.78 -22.07 16.46
N ARG A 186 41.67 -21.23 15.94
CA ARG A 186 43.07 -21.13 16.40
C ARG A 186 43.30 -20.04 17.45
N ALA A 187 42.30 -19.19 17.68
CA ALA A 187 42.36 -18.14 18.71
C ALA A 187 41.73 -18.56 20.05
N ALA A 188 41.14 -19.76 20.14
CA ALA A 188 40.54 -20.29 21.36
C ALA A 188 41.20 -21.62 21.78
N ASP A 189 42.01 -21.50 22.82
CA ASP A 189 42.25 -22.47 23.89
C ASP A 189 43.11 -23.73 23.66
N SER A 190 44.32 -23.61 24.21
CA SER A 190 44.87 -24.58 25.16
C SER A 190 43.82 -25.11 26.16
N ARG A 191 43.22 -26.27 25.87
CA ARG A 191 42.99 -27.42 26.78
C ARG A 191 42.01 -28.43 26.13
N SER A 192 42.42 -29.70 26.14
CA SER A 192 41.77 -30.91 25.60
C SER A 192 40.60 -31.43 26.49
N PRO A 193 39.88 -32.53 26.17
CA PRO A 193 39.29 -32.99 24.90
C PRO A 193 37.82 -33.49 25.05
N HIS A 194 37.23 -33.90 23.91
CA HIS A 194 36.09 -34.83 23.73
C HIS A 194 34.65 -34.30 23.74
N GLN A 195 34.13 -34.04 22.53
CA GLN A 195 33.17 -34.95 21.85
C GLN A 195 32.92 -34.42 20.43
N GLN A 196 33.53 -35.06 19.42
CA GLN A 196 33.16 -34.87 18.01
C GLN A 196 32.10 -35.90 17.65
N MET A 197 30.90 -35.43 17.28
CA MET A 197 29.91 -36.23 16.55
C MET A 197 30.33 -36.28 15.06
N PRO A 198 30.34 -37.45 14.40
CA PRO A 198 30.78 -37.55 13.01
C PRO A 198 29.74 -36.99 12.05
N CYS A 199 30.17 -36.02 11.24
CA CYS A 199 29.42 -35.54 10.08
C CYS A 199 29.45 -36.63 9.00
N THR A 200 28.33 -37.32 8.78
CA THR A 200 28.17 -38.28 7.68
C THR A 200 26.89 -37.95 6.95
N ILE A 201 26.99 -37.48 5.70
CA ILE A 201 25.87 -37.54 4.75
C ILE A 201 26.41 -38.13 3.44
N PRO A 202 25.79 -39.21 2.91
CA PRO A 202 26.28 -39.93 1.76
C PRO A 202 26.02 -39.18 0.45
N ARG A 203 26.99 -39.24 -0.47
CA ARG A 203 26.76 -38.92 -1.89
C ARG A 203 25.88 -40.01 -2.48
N LYS A 204 24.73 -39.65 -3.04
CA LYS A 204 24.00 -40.51 -3.99
C LYS A 204 24.49 -40.24 -5.41
N ILE A 205 24.73 -41.35 -6.11
CA ILE A 205 24.93 -41.47 -7.56
C ILE A 205 23.65 -41.04 -8.25
#